data_AF-A0ABC8BA68-F1
#
_entry.id   AF-A0ABC8BA68-F1
#
_cell.length_a   1.000
_cell.length_b   1.000
_cell.length_c   1.000
_cell.angle_alpha   90.00
_cell.angle_beta   90.00
_cell.angle_gamma   90.00
#
_symmetry.space_group_name_H-M   'P 1'
#
loop_
_entity.id
_entity.type
_entity.pdbx_description
1 polymer ?
#
loop_
_entity_poly.entity_id
_entity_poly.type
_entity_poly.pdbx_seq_one_letter_code
_entity_poly.pdbx_strand_id
1 'polypeptide(L)' 'MLSKVGVSEKPGAVHPLSRWIRNLMERRGYWRAAVAIAAKNARMAWAVLHYGDTFKPEQAEPTGA' A
#
# COMPACT_ATOMS: atom_id res chain seq x y z
N MET A 1 14.50 -5.50 30.64
CA MET A 1 14.68 -4.35 29.74
C MET A 1 14.34 -4.81 28.32
N LEU A 2 13.04 -4.97 28.03
CA LEU A 2 12.54 -5.40 26.73
C LEU A 2 11.77 -4.21 26.15
N SER A 3 12.41 -3.49 25.22
CA SER A 3 11.81 -2.36 24.53
C SER A 3 10.71 -2.87 23.62
N LYS A 4 9.47 -2.56 23.98
CA LYS A 4 8.28 -2.77 23.17
C LYS A 4 8.40 -1.86 21.95
N VAL A 5 8.75 -2.43 20.79
CA VAL A 5 8.65 -1.72 19.50
C VAL A 5 7.17 -1.43 19.28
N GLY A 6 6.76 -0.21 19.62
CA GLY A 6 5.44 0.30 19.31
C GLY A 6 5.38 0.53 17.81
N VAL A 7 4.69 -0.35 17.09
CA VAL A 7 4.18 0.00 15.76
C VAL A 7 3.23 1.17 15.98
N SER A 8 3.68 2.38 15.69
CA SER A 8 2.86 3.58 15.73
C SER A 8 1.91 3.55 14.54
N GLU A 9 0.83 2.78 14.65
CA GLU A 9 -0.33 2.98 13.80
C GLU A 9 -0.87 4.37 14.09
N LYS A 10 -0.78 5.31 13.12
CA LYS A 10 -1.49 6.59 13.23
C LYS A 10 -2.99 6.28 13.37
N PRO A 11 -3.61 6.46 14.56
CA PRO A 11 -5.00 6.09 14.72
C PRO A 11 -5.86 7.05 13.91
N GLY A 12 -6.59 6.52 12.93
CA GLY A 12 -7.60 7.26 12.15
C GLY A 12 -7.16 7.76 10.76
N ALA A 13 -5.90 7.58 10.34
CA ALA A 13 -5.48 7.98 8.99
C ALA A 13 -6.03 7.00 7.94
N VAL A 14 -7.21 7.28 7.37
CA VAL A 14 -7.76 6.52 6.25
C VAL A 14 -6.88 6.73 5.03
N HIS A 15 -6.00 5.77 4.72
CA HIS A 15 -5.16 5.81 3.54
C HIS A 15 -6.02 5.94 2.26
N PRO A 16 -5.65 6.82 1.31
CA PRO A 16 -6.39 7.00 0.06
C PRO A 16 -6.57 5.70 -0.72
N LEU A 17 -5.59 4.79 -0.67
CA LEU A 17 -5.66 3.46 -1.27
C LEU A 17 -6.78 2.63 -0.64
N SER A 18 -6.83 2.55 0.69
CA SER A 18 -7.86 1.79 1.42
C SER A 18 -9.26 2.33 1.13
N ARG A 19 -9.41 3.66 1.00
CA ARG A 19 -10.69 4.29 0.59
C ARG A 19 -11.07 3.90 -0.84
N TRP A 20 -10.13 3.95 -1.77
CA TRP A 20 -10.36 3.56 -3.16
C TRP A 20 -10.76 2.08 -3.28
N ILE A 21 -10.08 1.18 -2.56
CA ILE A 21 -10.41 -0.25 -2.54
C ILE A 21 -11.84 -0.47 -2.03
N ARG A 22 -12.23 0.19 -0.93
CA ARG A 22 -13.59 0.10 -0.39
C ARG A 22 -14.65 0.53 -1.40
N ASN A 23 -14.48 1.71 -2.00
CA ASN A 23 -15.41 2.21 -3.02
C ASN A 23 -15.49 1.28 -4.24
N LEU A 24 -14.36 0.67 -4.63
CA LEU A 24 -14.31 -0.26 -5.75
C LEU A 24 -15.07 -1.56 -5.44
N MET A 25 -14.90 -2.11 -4.23
CA MET A 25 -15.67 -3.27 -3.78
C MET A 25 -17.17 -2.99 -3.76
N GLU A 26 -17.59 -1.84 -3.24
CA GLU A 26 -19.00 -1.42 -3.20
C GLU A 26 -19.62 -1.34 -4.61
N ARG A 27 -18.87 -0.85 -5.60
CA ARG A 27 -19.39 -0.59 -6.95
C ARG A 27 -19.25 -1.75 -7.93
N ARG A 28 -18.34 -2.69 -7.69
CA ARG A 28 -17.96 -3.74 -8.66
C ARG A 28 -17.89 -5.14 -8.05
N GLY A 29 -17.97 -5.26 -6.74
CA GLY A 29 -17.83 -6.53 -6.03
C GLY A 29 -16.37 -6.93 -5.80
N TYR A 30 -16.19 -7.89 -4.89
CA TYR A 30 -14.91 -8.31 -4.34
C TYR A 30 -13.91 -8.76 -5.42
N TRP A 31 -14.30 -9.70 -6.29
CA TRP A 31 -13.38 -10.29 -7.27
C TRP A 31 -12.84 -9.27 -8.28
N ARG A 32 -13.69 -8.36 -8.75
CA ARG A 32 -13.27 -7.29 -9.67
C ARG A 32 -12.34 -6.29 -8.98
N ALA A 33 -12.58 -6.00 -7.70
CA ALA A 33 -11.67 -5.18 -6.91
C ALA A 33 -10.31 -5.85 -6.69
N ALA A 34 -10.29 -7.16 -6.38
CA ALA A 34 -9.06 -7.93 -6.21
C ALA A 34 -8.19 -7.92 -7.48
N VAL A 35 -8.81 -8.16 -8.64
CA VAL A 35 -8.09 -8.10 -9.94
C VAL A 35 -7.54 -6.70 -10.21
N ALA A 36 -8.30 -5.64 -9.92
CA ALA A 36 -7.84 -4.27 -10.12
C ALA A 36 -6.65 -3.89 -9.23
N ILE A 37 -6.64 -4.36 -7.96
CA ILE A 37 -5.49 -4.18 -7.05
C ILE A 37 -4.27 -4.90 -7.61
N ALA A 38 -4.43 -6.16 -8.03
CA ALA A 38 -3.37 -6.94 -8.65
C ALA A 38 -2.82 -6.24 -9.90
N ALA A 39 -3.67 -5.70 -10.77
CA ALA A 39 -3.27 -4.95 -11.96
C ALA A 39 -2.50 -3.66 -11.61
N LYS A 40 -2.89 -2.95 -10.54
CA LYS A 40 -2.15 -1.79 -10.05
C LYS A 40 -0.74 -2.19 -9.59
N ASN A 41 -0.64 -3.28 -8.84
CA ASN A 41 0.64 -3.82 -8.37
C ASN A 41 1.53 -4.30 -9.51
N ALA A 42 0.95 -5.01 -10.49
CA ALA A 42 1.68 -5.45 -11.69
C ALA A 42 2.27 -4.27 -12.47
N ARG A 43 1.54 -3.15 -12.58
CA ARG A 43 2.06 -1.94 -13.25
C ARG A 43 3.21 -1.30 -12.48
N MET A 44 3.16 -1.29 -11.15
CA MET A 44 4.27 -0.80 -10.32
C MET A 44 5.50 -1.69 -10.47
N ALA A 45 5.32 -3.02 -10.38
CA ALA A 45 6.42 -3.98 -10.58
C ALA A 45 7.03 -3.85 -11.97
N TRP A 46 6.21 -3.71 -13.01
CA TRP A 46 6.70 -3.47 -14.37
C TRP A 46 7.51 -2.19 -14.47
N ALA A 47 7.06 -1.07 -13.88
CA ALA A 47 7.80 0.19 -13.93
C ALA A 47 9.18 0.08 -13.25
N VAL A 48 9.23 -0.55 -12.08
CA VAL A 48 10.48 -0.84 -11.34
C VAL A 48 11.44 -1.63 -12.22
N LEU A 49 10.97 -2.72 -12.84
CA LEU A 49 11.80 -3.56 -13.71
C LEU A 49 12.21 -2.86 -15.01
N HIS A 50 11.32 -2.07 -15.60
CA HIS A 50 11.54 -1.44 -16.90
C HIS A 50 12.50 -0.26 -16.82
N TYR A 51 12.41 0.56 -15.78
CA TYR A 51 13.26 1.74 -15.59
C TYR A 51 14.50 1.45 -14.73
N GLY A 52 14.64 0.24 -14.17
CA GLY A 52 15.74 -0.13 -13.28
C GLY A 52 15.72 0.63 -11.95
N ASP A 53 14.58 1.22 -11.58
CA ASP A 53 14.43 1.96 -10.35
C ASP A 53 14.23 1.02 -9.16
N THR A 54 14.65 1.42 -7.98
CA THR A 54 14.39 0.64 -6.75
C THR A 54 13.00 1.02 -6.24
N PHE A 55 12.14 0.02 -5.99
CA PHE A 55 10.84 0.27 -5.38
C PHE A 55 11.03 0.96 -4.02
N LYS A 56 10.63 2.22 -3.93
CA LYS A 56 10.60 2.99 -2.69
C LYS A 56 9.15 3.08 -2.21
N PRO A 57 8.72 2.20 -1.30
CA PRO A 57 7.43 2.41 -0.66
C PRO A 57 7.54 3.70 0.16
N GLU A 58 6.65 4.65 -0.08
CA GLU A 58 6.60 5.96 0.60
C GLU A 58 6.44 5.87 2.13
N GLN A 59 6.36 4.66 2.69
CA GLN A 59 6.19 4.37 4.12
C GLN A 59 7.36 3.62 4.79
N ALA A 60 8.46 3.31 4.10
CA ALA A 60 9.67 2.80 4.75
C ALA A 60 10.64 3.98 4.94
N GLU A 61 10.86 4.64 6.09
CA GLU A 61 10.63 4.44 7.53
C GLU A 61 10.60 5.85 8.16
N PRO A 62 10.15 6.09 9.41
CA PRO A 62 10.82 7.06 10.25
C PRO A 62 12.09 6.38 10.80
N THR A 63 13.20 6.42 10.05
CA THR A 63 14.51 6.12 10.62
C THR A 63 14.78 7.16 11.71
N GLY A 64 14.51 6.77 12.95
CA GLY A 64 14.89 7.53 14.13
C GLY A 64 16.41 7.60 14.21
N ALA A 65 16.91 8.83 14.06
CA ALA A 65 18.05 9.31 14.83
C ALA A 65 17.57 9.64 16.26
#